data_AF-A0A1H5ETF7-F1
#
_entry.id   AF-A0A1H5ETF7-F1
#
_cell.length_a   1.000
_cell.length_b   1.000
_cell.length_c   1.000
_cell.angle_alpha   90.00
_cell.angle_beta   90.00
_cell.angle_gamma   90.00
#
_symmetry.space_group_name_H-M   'P 1'
#
loop_
_entity.id
_entity.type
_entity.pdbx_description
1 polymer ?
#
loop_
_entity_poly.entity_id
_entity_poly.type
_entity_poly.pdbx_seq_one_letter_code
_entity_poly.pdbx_strand_id
1 'polypeptide(L)' 'MPSPTEVRILRLAPGVPVIHLVRTAYDMEGRAVEVCDTVVAADAYVLSYQLPAT' A
#
# COMPACT_ATOMS: atom_id res chain seq x y z
N MET A 1 -6.11 -4.94 -10.90
CA MET A 1 -5.02 -5.61 -11.64
C MET A 1 -3.93 -4.59 -11.90
N PRO A 2 -2.64 -4.95 -11.79
CA PRO A 2 -1.56 -3.98 -11.93
C PRO A 2 -1.51 -3.38 -13.33
N SER A 3 -1.22 -2.09 -13.42
CA SER A 3 -1.01 -1.40 -14.70
C SER A 3 0.29 -1.88 -15.37
N PRO A 4 0.44 -1.75 -16.70
CA PRO A 4 1.71 -2.10 -17.37
C PRO A 4 2.93 -1.35 -16.80
N THR A 5 2.72 -0.14 -16.29
CA THR A 5 3.77 0.65 -15.64
C THR A 5 4.14 0.06 -14.28
N GLU A 6 3.17 -0.33 -13.46
CA GLU A 6 3.42 -1.00 -12.17
C GLU A 6 4.15 -2.32 -12.35
N VAL A 7 3.73 -3.16 -13.32
CA VAL A 7 4.40 -4.42 -13.64
C VAL A 7 5.88 -4.20 -13.93
N ARG A 8 6.21 -3.16 -14.73
CA ARG A 8 7.59 -2.84 -15.11
C ARG A 8 8.40 -2.28 -13.93
N ILE A 9 7.86 -1.32 -13.19
CA ILE A 9 8.59 -0.64 -12.10
C ILE A 9 8.83 -1.60 -10.93
N LEU A 10 7.81 -2.38 -10.56
CA LEU A 10 7.87 -3.33 -9.45
C LEU A 10 8.46 -4.70 -9.85
N ARG A 11 8.74 -4.91 -11.15
CA ARG A 11 9.28 -6.16 -11.71
C ARG A 11 8.43 -7.39 -11.33
N LEU A 12 7.12 -7.25 -11.46
CA LEU A 12 6.17 -8.30 -11.08
C LEU A 12 6.28 -9.50 -12.01
N ALA A 13 6.26 -10.70 -11.44
CA ALA A 13 6.02 -11.91 -12.22
C ALA A 13 4.58 -11.90 -12.79
N PRO A 14 4.32 -12.60 -13.92
CA PRO A 14 2.99 -12.67 -14.49
C PRO A 14 1.95 -13.16 -13.48
N GLY A 15 0.84 -12.42 -13.36
CA GLY A 15 -0.26 -12.76 -12.46
C GLY A 15 -0.09 -12.32 -11.00
N VAL A 16 1.05 -11.76 -10.62
CA VAL A 16 1.25 -11.21 -9.26
C VAL A 16 0.37 -9.98 -9.06
N PRO A 17 -0.53 -9.95 -8.05
CA PRO A 17 -1.34 -8.78 -7.75
C PRO A 17 -0.52 -7.70 -7.04
N VAL A 18 -1.12 -6.51 -6.92
CA VAL A 18 -0.57 -5.40 -6.14
C VAL A 18 -1.54 -4.98 -5.05
N ILE A 19 -1.01 -4.38 -3.99
CA ILE A 19 -1.77 -3.69 -2.96
C ILE A 19 -1.62 -2.19 -3.18
N HIS A 20 -2.74 -1.48 -3.30
CA HIS A 20 -2.78 -0.02 -3.37
C HIS A 20 -3.10 0.53 -1.98
N LEU A 21 -2.09 1.04 -1.30
CA LEU A 21 -2.19 1.59 0.06
C LEU A 21 -2.19 3.12 0.00
N VAL A 22 -3.30 3.71 0.45
CA VAL A 22 -3.42 5.15 0.64
C VAL A 22 -3.45 5.45 2.14
N ARG A 23 -2.48 6.23 2.63
CA ARG A 23 -2.37 6.64 4.04
C ARG A 23 -2.31 8.15 4.13
N THR A 24 -3.21 8.75 4.91
CA THR A 24 -3.08 10.15 5.32
C THR A 24 -2.38 10.21 6.68
N ALA A 25 -1.29 10.96 6.78
CA ALA A 25 -0.64 11.30 8.04
C ALA A 25 -1.23 12.61 8.59
N TYR A 26 -1.47 12.63 9.89
CA TYR A 26 -1.94 13.81 10.62
C TYR A 26 -0.90 14.19 11.68
N ASP A 27 -0.77 15.48 11.96
CA ASP A 27 -0.02 15.96 13.12
C ASP A 27 -0.81 15.78 14.43
N MET A 28 -0.24 16.25 15.54
CA MET A 28 -0.83 16.10 16.88
C MET A 28 -2.12 16.90 17.05
N GLU A 29 -2.30 17.94 16.23
CA GLU A 29 -3.45 18.83 16.18
C GLU A 29 -4.54 18.31 15.22
N GLY A 30 -4.32 17.16 14.58
CA GLY A 30 -5.27 16.53 13.67
C GLY A 30 -5.31 17.16 12.28
N ARG A 31 -4.31 17.96 11.91
CA ARG A 31 -4.18 18.51 10.56
C ARG A 31 -3.47 17.49 9.67
N ALA A 32 -4.02 17.24 8.49
CA ALA A 32 -3.38 16.39 7.49
C ALA A 32 -2.08 17.05 7.00
N VAL A 33 -0.97 16.32 7.10
CA VAL A 33 0.36 16.81 6.70
C VAL A 33 0.92 16.08 5.49
N GLU A 34 0.44 14.86 5.20
CA GLU A 34 0.93 14.05 4.10
C GLU A 34 -0.13 13.05 3.63
N VAL A 35 -0.16 12.79 2.32
CA VAL A 35 -0.86 11.64 1.74
C VAL A 35 0.18 10.76 1.05
N CYS A 36 0.38 9.55 1.57
CA CYS A 36 1.14 8.51 0.89
C CYS A 36 0.18 7.71 0.00
N ASP A 37 0.41 7.73 -1.30
CA ASP A 37 -0.24 6.89 -2.30
C ASP A 37 0.80 5.89 -2.82
N THR A 38 0.72 4.64 -2.37
CA THR A 38 1.77 3.63 -2.62
C THR A 38 1.17 2.35 -3.20
N VAL A 39 1.82 1.83 -4.24
CA VAL A 39 1.53 0.51 -4.81
C VAL A 39 2.68 -0.43 -4.50
N VAL A 40 2.39 -1.57 -3.88
CA VAL A 40 3.39 -2.59 -3.52
C VAL A 40 3.05 -3.96 -4.13
N ALA A 41 4.08 -4.78 -4.36
CA ALA A 41 3.95 -6.14 -4.86
C ALA A 41 3.35 -7.06 -3.76
N ALA A 42 2.22 -7.73 -4.05
CA ALA A 42 1.48 -8.47 -3.02
C ALA A 42 2.14 -9.80 -2.62
N ASP A 43 3.10 -10.30 -3.40
CA ASP A 43 3.90 -11.49 -3.09
C ASP A 43 5.09 -11.18 -2.17
N ALA A 44 5.47 -9.91 -2.02
CA ALA A 44 6.60 -9.47 -1.21
C ALA A 44 6.21 -8.77 0.10
N TYR A 45 4.93 -8.39 0.27
CA TYR A 45 4.47 -7.60 1.42
C TYR A 45 3.19 -8.17 2.03
N VAL A 46 3.09 -8.08 3.37
CA VAL A 46 1.91 -8.47 4.15
C VAL A 46 1.43 -7.30 4.99
N LEU A 47 0.12 -7.02 4.95
CA LEU A 47 -0.52 -6.10 5.88
C LEU A 47 -0.96 -6.89 7.11
N SER A 48 -0.36 -6.61 8.26
CA SER A 48 -0.70 -7.24 9.54
C SER A 48 -1.36 -6.24 10.47
N TYR A 49 -2.44 -6.66 11.12
CA TYR A 49 -3.19 -5.83 12.06
C TYR A 49 -3.44 -6.63 13.34
N GLN A 50 -3.25 -5.96 14.48
CA GLN A 50 -3.69 -6.46 15.77
C GLN A 50 -4.98 -5.73 16.16
N LEU A 51 -6.04 -6.49 16.37
CA LEU A 51 -7.34 -5.97 16.77
C LEU A 51 -7.59 -6.35 18.25
N PRO A 52 -8.12 -5.45 19.08
CA PRO A 52 -8.46 -5.79 20.46
C PRO A 52 -9.55 -6.85 20.49
N ALA A 53 -9.42 -7.82 21.41
CA ALA A 53 -10.53 -8.70 21.76
C ALA A 53 -11.52 -7.87 22.59
N THR A 54 -12.74 -7.74 22.09
CA THR A 54 -13.86 -7.07 22.78
C THR A 54 -14.16 -7.68 24.14
#